data_AF-A0A520XNC5-F1
#
_entry.id   AF-A0A520XNC5-F1
#
_cell.length_a   1.000
_cell.length_b   1.000
_cell.length_c   1.000
_cell.angle_alpha   90.00
_cell.angle_beta   90.00
_cell.angle_gamma   90.00
#
_symmetry.space_group_name_H-M   'P 1'
#
loop_
_entity.id
_entity.type
_entity.pdbx_description
1 polymer ?
#
loop_
_entity_poly.entity_id
_entity_poly.type
_entity_poly.pdbx_seq_one_letter_code
_entity_poly.pdbx_strand_id
1 'polypeptide(L)'
;MVVRNRRLHGHSRRHGRIRRVAGIPAPQSSPGTGSTLVKYRAFLIPAIGLLVVLGGFILTFTLNDSFVYYMTPTEALDAKVEFEEGRRFRLSGVVVAGSVEELDAGVRFLAQEPDGSTTVTVVHT
;
A
#
# COMPACT_ATOMS: atom_id res chain seq x y z
N MET A 1 -33.69 -49.22 -84.93
CA MET A 1 -35.06 -48.73 -84.70
C MET A 1 -35.95 -49.91 -84.32
N VAL A 2 -36.17 -50.17 -83.04
CA VAL A 2 -37.21 -51.09 -82.55
C VAL A 2 -37.77 -50.54 -81.24
N VAL A 3 -39.03 -50.17 -81.29
CA VAL A 3 -39.86 -49.75 -80.16
C VAL A 3 -40.52 -50.98 -79.58
N ARG A 4 -40.41 -51.24 -78.28
CA ARG A 4 -41.42 -52.00 -77.53
C ARG A 4 -41.59 -51.41 -76.14
N ASN A 5 -42.82 -51.00 -75.87
CA ASN A 5 -43.27 -50.42 -74.62
C ASN A 5 -44.53 -51.19 -74.19
N ARG A 6 -44.56 -51.78 -72.98
CA ARG A 6 -45.80 -52.24 -72.32
C ARG A 6 -45.63 -52.44 -70.81
N ARG A 7 -46.23 -51.50 -70.06
CA ARG A 7 -47.16 -51.61 -68.90
C ARG A 7 -47.14 -52.91 -68.08
N LEU A 8 -47.40 -52.97 -66.77
CA LEU A 8 -47.73 -52.08 -65.63
C LEU A 8 -47.86 -53.04 -64.42
N HIS A 9 -47.92 -52.47 -63.21
CA HIS A 9 -48.35 -53.04 -61.92
C HIS A 9 -47.25 -53.58 -61.00
N GLY A 10 -47.07 -52.88 -59.88
CA GLY A 10 -46.25 -53.31 -58.77
C GLY A 10 -46.43 -52.40 -57.56
N HIS A 11 -47.48 -52.67 -56.81
CA HIS A 11 -47.70 -52.38 -55.39
C HIS A 11 -47.08 -51.13 -54.73
N SER A 12 -48.00 -50.24 -54.34
CA SER A 12 -47.91 -49.38 -53.17
C SER A 12 -47.49 -50.14 -51.92
N ARG A 13 -46.36 -49.75 -51.30
CA ARG A 13 -46.16 -49.87 -49.85
C ARG A 13 -45.46 -48.62 -49.32
N ARG A 14 -46.21 -47.88 -48.52
CA ARG A 14 -45.79 -46.73 -47.71
C ARG A 14 -44.66 -47.16 -46.78
N HIS A 15 -43.47 -46.58 -46.94
CA HIS A 15 -42.45 -46.58 -45.90
C HIS A 15 -42.39 -45.21 -45.23
N GLY A 16 -42.50 -45.25 -43.90
CA GLY A 16 -42.61 -44.12 -43.01
C GLY A 16 -41.49 -43.10 -43.18
N ARG A 17 -41.92 -41.86 -43.34
CA ARG A 17 -41.09 -40.67 -43.24
C ARG A 17 -40.72 -40.49 -41.77
N ILE A 18 -39.59 -41.05 -41.34
CA ILE A 18 -39.01 -40.72 -40.03
C ILE A 18 -38.54 -39.27 -40.13
N ARG A 19 -39.28 -38.38 -39.47
CA ARG A 19 -38.87 -37.00 -39.19
C ARG A 19 -37.56 -37.06 -38.41
N ARG A 20 -36.44 -36.71 -39.06
CA ARG A 20 -35.23 -36.28 -38.37
C ARG A 20 -35.60 -35.00 -37.62
N VAL A 21 -35.76 -35.10 -36.31
CA VAL A 21 -35.84 -33.94 -35.42
C VAL A 21 -34.50 -33.22 -35.55
N ALA A 22 -34.49 -32.09 -36.24
CA ALA A 22 -33.42 -31.11 -36.12
C ALA A 22 -33.57 -30.48 -34.73
N GLY A 23 -32.54 -30.61 -33.89
CA GLY A 23 -32.50 -29.89 -32.62
C GLY A 23 -31.89 -30.65 -31.46
N ILE A 24 -30.59 -30.92 -31.53
CA ILE A 24 -29.76 -30.80 -30.33
C ILE A 24 -28.72 -29.75 -30.70
N PRO A 25 -28.82 -28.50 -30.22
CA PRO A 25 -27.71 -27.58 -30.35
C PRO A 25 -26.52 -28.22 -29.65
N ALA A 26 -25.37 -28.26 -30.33
CA ALA A 26 -24.12 -28.65 -29.70
C ALA A 26 -23.96 -27.86 -28.38
N PRO A 27 -23.40 -28.46 -27.31
CA PRO A 27 -23.08 -27.69 -26.12
C PRO A 27 -22.23 -26.50 -26.56
N GLN A 28 -22.79 -25.30 -26.43
CA GLN A 28 -22.05 -24.08 -26.68
C GLN A 28 -20.91 -24.10 -25.66
N SER A 29 -19.68 -24.25 -26.14
CA SER A 29 -18.50 -24.03 -25.31
C SER A 29 -18.61 -22.59 -24.79
N SER A 30 -18.95 -22.44 -23.51
CA SER A 30 -18.99 -21.15 -22.84
C SER A 30 -17.76 -20.35 -23.24
N PRO A 31 -17.91 -19.08 -23.69
CA PRO A 31 -16.77 -18.23 -23.98
C PRO A 31 -15.88 -18.21 -22.74
N GLY A 32 -14.62 -18.58 -22.93
CA GLY A 32 -13.68 -18.82 -21.85
C GLY A 32 -13.74 -17.72 -20.80
N THR A 33 -13.95 -18.14 -19.56
CA THR A 33 -13.61 -17.37 -18.36
C THR A 33 -12.10 -17.15 -18.36
N GLY A 34 -11.61 -16.24 -19.20
CA GLY A 34 -10.20 -16.10 -19.48
C GLY A 34 -9.91 -14.70 -20.00
N SER A 35 -9.67 -13.75 -19.09
CA SER A 35 -8.71 -12.64 -19.26
C SER A 35 -8.87 -11.51 -18.24
N THR A 36 -9.87 -11.51 -17.37
CA THR A 36 -10.06 -10.40 -16.41
C THR A 36 -8.98 -10.38 -15.32
N LEU A 37 -8.56 -11.54 -14.80
CA LEU A 37 -7.54 -11.63 -13.75
C LEU A 37 -6.16 -11.09 -14.16
N VAL A 38 -5.78 -11.22 -15.44
CA VAL A 38 -4.45 -10.78 -15.92
C VAL A 38 -4.40 -9.26 -16.06
N LYS A 39 -5.50 -8.64 -16.50
CA LYS A 39 -5.59 -7.18 -16.66
C LYS A 39 -5.53 -6.45 -15.31
N TYR A 40 -6.15 -7.01 -14.27
CA TYR A 40 -6.05 -6.45 -12.92
C TYR A 40 -4.63 -6.59 -12.35
N ARG A 41 -3.95 -7.70 -12.59
CA ARG A 41 -2.55 -7.90 -12.14
C ARG A 41 -1.58 -6.92 -12.79
N ALA A 42 -1.75 -6.62 -14.08
CA ALA A 42 -0.94 -5.63 -14.80
C ALA A 42 -1.07 -4.21 -14.22
N PHE A 43 -2.20 -3.89 -13.56
CA PHE A 43 -2.41 -2.60 -12.90
C PHE A 43 -2.08 -2.64 -11.39
N LEU A 44 -2.32 -3.77 -10.73
CA LEU A 44 -2.06 -3.96 -9.30
C LEU A 44 -0.57 -3.93 -8.97
N ILE A 45 0.27 -4.56 -9.79
CA ILE A 45 1.72 -4.60 -9.54
C ILE A 45 2.33 -3.18 -9.50
N PRO A 46 2.12 -2.30 -10.51
CA PRO A 46 2.66 -0.94 -10.43
C PRO A 46 1.97 -0.10 -9.34
N ALA A 47 0.69 -0.31 -9.07
CA ALA A 47 -0.01 0.39 -7.99
C ALA A 47 0.57 0.04 -6.61
N ILE A 48 0.83 -1.24 -6.34
CA ILE A 48 1.47 -1.70 -5.10
C ILE A 48 2.90 -1.17 -5.03
N GLY A 49 3.66 -1.24 -6.13
CA GLY A 49 5.00 -0.67 -6.20
C GLY A 49 5.03 0.82 -5.85
N LEU A 50 4.09 1.59 -6.40
CA LEU A 50 3.94 3.01 -6.08
C LEU A 50 3.61 3.23 -4.60
N LEU A 51 2.70 2.44 -4.03
CA LEU A 51 2.37 2.54 -2.60
C LEU A 51 3.56 2.20 -1.70
N VAL A 52 4.37 1.20 -2.06
CA VAL A 52 5.59 0.85 -1.32
C VAL A 52 6.62 1.97 -1.40
N VAL A 53 6.85 2.54 -2.59
CA VAL A 53 7.78 3.67 -2.77
C VAL A 53 7.30 4.90 -1.98
N LEU A 54 6.00 5.22 -2.08
CA LEU A 54 5.43 6.37 -1.38
C LEU A 54 5.45 6.16 0.14
N GLY A 55 5.11 4.96 0.61
CA GLY A 55 5.20 4.58 2.02
C GLY A 55 6.63 4.68 2.54
N GLY A 56 7.61 4.13 1.81
CA GLY A 56 9.03 4.25 2.15
C GLY A 56 9.50 5.70 2.20
N PHE A 57 9.14 6.50 1.19
CA PHE A 57 9.46 7.93 1.16
C PHE A 57 8.87 8.68 2.37
N ILE A 58 7.59 8.48 2.68
CA ILE A 58 6.97 9.11 3.84
C ILE A 58 7.69 8.68 5.12
N LEU A 59 7.91 7.38 5.33
CA LEU A 59 8.59 6.88 6.53
C LEU A 59 10.01 7.44 6.69
N THR A 60 10.79 7.54 5.61
CA THR A 60 12.17 8.03 5.67
C THR A 60 12.25 9.55 5.83
N PHE A 61 11.41 10.31 5.13
CA PHE A 61 11.50 11.77 5.10
C PHE A 61 10.60 12.45 6.14
N THR A 62 9.40 11.93 6.42
CA THR A 62 8.47 12.60 7.34
C THR A 62 8.75 12.28 8.81
N LEU A 63 9.12 11.03 9.10
CA LEU A 63 9.26 10.60 10.48
C LEU A 63 10.60 11.04 11.08
N ASN A 64 11.66 11.05 10.27
CA ASN A 64 12.97 11.51 10.71
C ASN A 64 12.94 12.98 11.19
N ASP A 65 12.13 13.83 10.53
CA ASP A 65 12.01 15.25 10.89
C ASP A 65 11.07 15.55 12.07
N SER A 66 10.19 14.62 12.47
CA SER A 66 9.11 14.87 13.45
C SER A 66 9.17 14.06 14.75
N PHE A 67 10.15 13.18 14.93
CA PHE A 67 10.31 12.52 16.23
C PHE A 67 10.99 13.45 17.23
N VAL A 68 10.17 14.24 17.90
CA VAL A 68 10.61 14.99 19.06
C VAL A 68 10.58 14.06 20.27
N TYR A 69 11.69 13.35 20.51
CA TYR A 69 11.86 12.51 21.70
C TYR A 69 11.87 13.38 22.96
N TYR A 70 11.10 12.97 23.97
CA TYR A 70 11.17 13.57 25.30
C TYR A 70 12.32 12.95 26.05
N MET A 71 13.26 13.78 26.48
CA MET A 71 14.49 13.33 27.10
C MET A 71 14.68 14.10 28.41
N THR A 72 15.09 13.40 29.46
CA THR A 72 15.41 14.07 30.74
C THR A 72 16.80 14.70 30.70
N PRO A 73 17.16 15.61 31.63
CA PRO A 73 18.49 16.20 31.68
C PRO A 73 19.62 15.17 31.76
N THR A 74 19.41 14.07 32.49
CA THR A 74 20.38 12.96 32.57
C THR A 74 20.54 12.26 31.22
N GLU A 75 19.43 11.87 30.59
CA GLU A 75 19.45 11.22 29.28
C GLU A 75 20.03 12.13 28.19
N ALA A 76 19.78 13.43 28.25
CA ALA A 76 20.31 14.40 27.30
C ALA A 76 21.83 14.55 27.39
N LEU A 77 22.40 14.42 28.60
CA LEU A 77 23.85 14.41 28.81
C LEU A 77 24.48 13.12 28.26
N ASP A 78 23.88 11.98 28.56
CA ASP A 78 24.37 10.67 28.09
C ASP A 78 24.28 10.56 26.57
N ALA A 79 23.16 10.98 25.98
CA ALA A 79 22.94 10.94 24.54
C ALA A 79 23.71 12.03 23.78
N LYS A 80 24.26 13.05 24.46
CA LYS A 80 25.09 14.09 23.84
C LYS A 80 26.24 13.53 23.02
N VAL A 81 26.78 12.38 23.43
CA VAL A 81 27.89 11.69 22.74
C VAL A 81 27.43 11.02 21.44
N GLU A 82 26.14 10.68 21.34
CA GLU A 82 25.55 9.89 20.25
C GLU A 82 24.68 10.73 19.29
N PHE A 83 24.40 11.99 19.65
CA PHE A 83 23.72 12.94 18.78
C PHE A 83 24.65 13.39 17.65
N GLU A 84 24.44 12.86 16.44
CA GLU A 84 24.91 13.52 15.22
C GLU A 84 24.35 14.97 15.17
N GLU A 85 25.20 15.92 14.74
CA GLU A 85 24.84 17.32 14.64
C GLU A 85 23.53 17.49 13.85
N GLY A 86 22.50 18.10 14.47
CA GLY A 86 21.24 18.42 13.82
C GLY A 86 20.02 17.61 14.24
N ARG A 87 20.16 16.58 15.10
CA ARG A 87 18.97 15.90 15.68
C ARG A 87 18.21 16.82 16.65
N ARG A 88 16.89 16.90 16.48
CA ARG A 88 15.99 17.67 17.34
C ARG A 88 15.40 16.77 18.43
N PHE A 89 15.31 17.27 19.65
CA PHE A 89 14.66 16.59 20.77
C PHE A 89 13.94 17.60 21.68
N ARG A 90 13.05 17.12 22.56
CA ARG A 90 12.44 17.89 23.64
C ARG A 90 13.12 17.54 24.95
N LEU A 91 13.63 18.54 25.65
CA LEU A 91 14.15 18.39 27.00
C LEU A 91 13.00 18.56 28.00
N SER A 92 12.78 17.55 28.85
CA SER A 92 11.95 17.68 30.04
C SER A 92 12.80 18.18 31.22
N GLY A 93 12.18 18.79 32.22
CA GLY A 93 12.90 19.27 33.41
C GLY A 93 12.25 20.48 34.06
N VAL A 94 12.76 20.84 35.23
CA VAL A 94 12.37 22.02 35.99
C VAL A 94 13.42 23.10 35.81
N VAL A 95 13.00 24.34 35.58
CA VAL A 95 13.95 25.46 35.51
C VAL A 95 14.48 25.76 36.90
N VAL A 96 15.80 25.88 37.04
CA VAL A 96 16.44 26.25 38.31
C VAL A 96 16.09 27.69 38.65
N ALA A 97 15.56 27.93 39.85
CA ALA A 97 15.16 29.25 40.30
C ALA A 97 16.35 30.23 40.28
N GLY A 98 16.14 31.43 39.71
CA GLY A 98 17.19 32.45 39.58
C GLY A 98 18.25 32.17 38.51
N SER A 99 18.13 31.09 37.73
CA SER A 99 19.10 30.77 36.66
C SER A 99 18.80 31.43 35.32
N VAL A 100 17.64 32.08 35.19
CA VAL A 100 17.21 32.71 33.96
C VAL A 100 17.97 34.01 33.78
N GLU A 101 18.74 34.10 32.70
CA GLU A 101 19.44 35.30 32.30
C GLU A 101 19.06 35.68 30.87
N GLU A 102 18.72 36.95 30.68
CA GLU A 102 18.49 37.52 29.35
C GLU A 102 19.82 37.74 28.63
N LEU A 103 19.84 37.42 27.34
CA LEU A 103 20.92 37.75 26.40
C LEU A 103 20.39 38.74 25.36
N ASP A 104 21.29 39.41 24.66
CA ASP A 104 20.93 40.37 23.60
C ASP A 104 19.98 39.81 22.53
N ALA A 105 20.06 38.50 22.27
CA ALA A 105 19.26 37.81 21.27
C ALA A 105 18.47 36.63 21.84
N GLY A 106 18.21 36.57 23.15
CA GLY A 106 17.47 35.44 23.72
C GLY A 106 17.59 35.28 25.22
N VAL A 107 17.58 34.03 25.69
CA VAL A 107 17.58 33.67 27.10
C VAL A 107 18.41 32.41 27.35
N ARG A 108 19.17 32.39 28.44
CA ARG A 108 19.82 31.20 28.97
C ARG A 108 19.23 30.85 30.31
N PHE A 109 19.06 29.56 30.57
CA PHE A 109 18.63 29.07 31.88
C PHE A 109 19.17 27.67 32.11
N LEU A 110 19.09 27.23 33.36
CA LEU A 110 19.42 25.86 33.74
C LEU A 110 18.13 25.05 33.86
N ALA A 111 18.09 23.89 33.22
CA ALA A 111 17.03 22.90 33.39
C ALA A 111 17.59 21.72 34.20
N GLN A 112 16.88 21.30 35.23
CA GLN A 112 17.29 20.20 36.09
C GLN A 112 16.21 19.12 36.20
N GLU A 113 16.61 17.94 36.63
CA GLU A 113 15.68 16.90 37.05
C GLU A 113 14.83 17.39 38.23
N PRO A 114 13.60 16.87 38.41
CA PRO A 114 12.76 17.23 39.56
C PRO A 114 13.41 16.96 40.93
N ASP A 115 14.28 15.97 41.01
CA ASP A 115 15.05 15.62 42.21
C ASP A 115 16.36 16.41 42.36
N GLY A 116 16.71 17.25 41.38
CA GLY A 116 17.93 18.04 41.37
C GLY A 116 19.22 17.26 41.10
N SER A 117 19.14 15.99 40.72
CA SER A 117 20.31 15.13 40.51
C SER A 117 21.20 15.58 39.36
N THR A 118 20.58 16.04 38.27
CA THR A 118 21.27 16.43 37.04
C THR A 118 20.77 17.78 36.54
N THR A 119 21.70 18.60 36.01
CA THR A 119 21.42 19.93 35.48
C THR A 119 22.05 20.10 34.10
N VAL A 120 21.30 20.71 33.17
CA VAL A 120 21.72 21.01 31.80
C VAL A 120 21.50 22.49 31.50
N THR A 121 22.45 23.12 30.80
CA THR A 121 22.30 24.50 30.33
C THR A 121 21.50 24.53 29.03
N VAL A 122 20.46 25.36 29.00
CA VAL A 122 19.61 25.61 27.84
C VAL A 122 19.85 27.04 27.37
N VAL A 123 20.06 27.21 26.07
CA VAL A 123 20.15 28.50 25.41
C VAL A 123 19.06 28.56 24.35
N HIS A 124 18.25 29.61 24.39
CA HIS A 124 17.22 29.89 23.40
C HIS A 124 17.50 31.24 22.76
N THR A 125 17.50 31.28 21.43
CA THR A 125 17.79 32.46 20.58
C THR A 125 16.67 32.66 19.57
#